data_AF-A0A317DDS3-F1
#
_entry.id   AF-A0A317DDS3-F1
#
_cell.length_a   1.000
_cell.length_b   1.000
_cell.length_c   1.000
_cell.angle_alpha   90.00
_cell.angle_beta   90.00
_cell.angle_gamma   90.00
#
_symmetry.space_group_name_H-M   'P 1'
#
loop_
_entity.id
_entity.type
_entity.pdbx_description
1 polymer ?
#
loop_
_entity_poly.entity_id
_entity_poly.type
_entity_poly.pdbx_seq_one_letter_code
_entity_poly.pdbx_strand_id
1 'polypeptide(L)'
;MEDRAVRIDDQVEALVRAVLDAAVQRDAERFDDALGALSGSRETLTKAIELTLAVNAAVLFEVHDGPPSPQQVNELSRDISLQERWAGVSAEDVQALLVGLMAGSPPRFATSAAVAIAVFVVAANLLATASQPDEGEWWFNYLDKVEAAIEAAGDG
;
A
#
# COMPACT_ATOMS: atom_id res chain seq x y z
N MET A 1 27.99 -16.24 -9.58
CA MET A 1 26.53 -16.28 -9.36
C MET A 1 26.28 -15.15 -8.40
N GLU A 2 25.84 -14.01 -8.92
CA GLU A 2 25.41 -12.90 -8.07
C GLU A 2 24.07 -13.30 -7.47
N ASP A 3 24.12 -13.61 -6.18
CA ASP A 3 22.96 -13.61 -5.29
C ASP A 3 22.34 -12.22 -5.37
N ARG A 4 21.30 -12.06 -6.19
CA ARG A 4 20.45 -10.88 -6.11
C ARG A 4 19.49 -11.12 -4.96
N ALA A 5 20.02 -10.99 -3.74
CA ALA A 5 19.18 -10.67 -2.60
C ALA A 5 18.28 -9.52 -3.02
N VAL A 6 16.97 -9.71 -2.96
CA VAL A 6 15.98 -8.66 -3.17
C VAL A 6 16.20 -7.68 -2.03
N ARG A 7 17.10 -6.70 -2.21
CA ARG A 7 17.12 -5.53 -1.34
C ARG A 7 16.15 -4.52 -1.90
N ILE A 8 15.24 -4.08 -1.05
CA ILE A 8 14.43 -2.91 -1.37
C ILE A 8 15.38 -1.71 -1.40
N ASP A 9 15.19 -0.86 -2.40
CA ASP A 9 16.05 0.31 -2.60
C ASP A 9 15.65 1.38 -1.57
N ASP A 10 16.57 1.78 -0.69
CA ASP A 10 16.37 2.82 0.34
C ASP A 10 15.70 4.09 -0.23
N GLN A 11 15.96 4.41 -1.52
CA GLN A 11 15.32 5.53 -2.20
C GLN A 11 13.83 5.26 -2.49
N VAL A 12 13.47 4.05 -2.90
CA VAL A 12 12.07 3.64 -3.11
C VAL A 12 11.32 3.65 -1.79
N GLU A 13 11.93 3.12 -0.74
CA GLU A 13 11.35 3.09 0.61
C GLU A 13 11.05 4.51 1.12
N ALA A 14 12.01 5.43 1.03
CA ALA A 14 11.82 6.83 1.44
C ALA A 14 10.67 7.52 0.66
N LEU A 15 10.54 7.22 -0.64
CA LEU A 15 9.46 7.74 -1.48
C LEU A 15 8.10 7.13 -1.10
N VAL A 16 8.04 5.82 -0.85
CA VAL A 16 6.81 5.15 -0.38
C VAL A 16 6.38 5.71 0.97
N ARG A 17 7.30 5.91 1.92
CA ARG A 17 7.01 6.57 3.20
C ARG A 17 6.45 7.97 3.01
N ALA A 18 7.03 8.78 2.14
CA ALA A 18 6.53 10.13 1.89
C ALA A 18 5.11 10.14 1.33
N VAL A 19 4.80 9.23 0.40
CA VAL A 19 3.45 9.09 -0.18
C VAL A 19 2.46 8.59 0.87
N LEU A 20 2.81 7.58 1.66
CA LEU A 20 1.96 7.05 2.72
C LEU A 20 1.72 8.08 3.83
N ASP A 21 2.73 8.83 4.23
CA ASP A 21 2.61 9.90 5.24
C ASP A 21 1.62 10.98 4.78
N ALA A 22 1.76 11.45 3.54
CA ALA A 22 0.85 12.43 2.97
C ALA A 22 -0.60 11.88 2.89
N ALA A 23 -0.76 10.61 2.49
CA ALA A 23 -2.07 9.96 2.43
C ALA A 23 -2.70 9.75 3.81
N VAL A 24 -1.93 9.32 4.82
CA VAL A 24 -2.38 9.19 6.22
C VAL A 24 -2.84 10.54 6.77
N GLN A 25 -2.11 11.61 6.45
CA GLN A 25 -2.47 12.98 6.86
C GLN A 25 -3.59 13.60 6.00
N ARG A 26 -4.02 12.93 4.92
CA ARG A 26 -4.98 13.43 3.93
C ARG A 26 -4.58 14.78 3.33
N ASP A 27 -3.27 14.97 3.15
CA ASP A 27 -2.69 16.16 2.54
C ASP A 27 -2.55 15.94 1.04
N ALA A 28 -3.53 16.43 0.27
CA ALA A 28 -3.62 16.19 -1.17
C ALA A 28 -2.45 16.81 -1.95
N GLU A 29 -1.97 18.00 -1.55
CA GLU A 29 -0.86 18.66 -2.22
C GLU A 29 0.44 17.88 -1.99
N ARG A 30 0.73 17.50 -0.73
CA ARG A 30 1.91 16.67 -0.42
C ARG A 30 1.82 15.29 -1.07
N PHE A 31 0.62 14.73 -1.19
CA PHE A 31 0.41 13.44 -1.82
C PHE A 31 0.71 13.49 -3.32
N ASP A 32 0.19 14.49 -4.03
CA ASP A 32 0.44 14.67 -5.46
C ASP A 32 1.93 14.94 -5.74
N ASP A 33 2.59 15.75 -4.92
CA ASP A 33 4.03 16.02 -5.03
C ASP A 33 4.87 14.75 -4.82
N ALA A 34 4.57 13.98 -3.76
CA ALA A 34 5.27 12.74 -3.45
C ALA A 34 5.05 11.68 -4.54
N LEU A 35 3.82 11.55 -5.04
CA LEU A 35 3.50 10.65 -6.14
C LEU A 35 4.17 11.06 -7.45
N GLY A 36 4.30 12.36 -7.69
CA GLY A 36 5.05 12.93 -8.82
C GLY A 36 6.54 12.56 -8.78
N ALA A 37 7.17 12.66 -7.61
CA ALA A 37 8.57 12.26 -7.41
C ALA A 37 8.78 10.75 -7.67
N LEU A 38 7.82 9.93 -7.22
CA LEU A 38 7.85 8.48 -7.37
C LEU A 38 7.61 8.04 -8.83
N SER A 39 6.81 8.80 -9.58
CA SER A 39 6.48 8.55 -10.99
C SER A 39 7.60 8.96 -11.98
N GLY A 40 8.70 9.53 -11.49
CA GLY A 40 9.84 9.95 -12.32
C GLY A 40 10.58 8.79 -13.02
N SER A 41 10.43 7.57 -12.52
CA SER A 41 10.96 6.35 -13.14
C SER A 41 9.92 5.24 -13.07
N ARG A 42 9.66 4.60 -14.21
CA ARG A 42 8.72 3.47 -14.29
C ARG A 42 9.16 2.30 -13.39
N GLU A 43 10.47 2.08 -13.28
CA GLU A 43 11.00 1.00 -12.42
C GLU A 43 10.77 1.32 -10.95
N THR A 44 11.05 2.55 -10.52
CA THR A 44 10.80 3.04 -9.16
C THR A 44 9.31 2.96 -8.81
N LEU A 45 8.43 3.40 -9.71
CA LEU A 45 6.97 3.29 -9.53
C LEU A 45 6.51 1.83 -9.40
N THR A 46 7.09 0.92 -10.20
CA THR A 46 6.73 -0.50 -10.13
C THR A 46 7.13 -1.09 -8.77
N LYS A 47 8.37 -0.88 -8.33
CA LYS A 47 8.87 -1.35 -7.02
C LYS A 47 8.06 -0.77 -5.85
N ALA A 48 7.72 0.51 -5.93
CA ALA A 48 6.91 1.17 -4.92
C ALA A 48 5.49 0.60 -4.82
N ILE A 49 4.85 0.32 -5.97
CA ILE A 49 3.54 -0.34 -6.01
C ILE A 49 3.65 -1.75 -5.42
N GLU A 50 4.66 -2.52 -5.79
CA GLU A 50 4.89 -3.88 -5.26
C GLU A 50 5.05 -3.88 -3.74
N LEU A 51 5.88 -2.99 -3.20
CA LEU A 51 6.04 -2.80 -1.76
C LEU A 51 4.72 -2.42 -1.08
N THR A 52 4.00 -1.46 -1.65
CA THR A 52 2.73 -0.99 -1.07
C THR A 52 1.64 -2.05 -1.14
N LEU A 53 1.62 -2.90 -2.17
CA LEU A 53 0.72 -4.07 -2.25
C LEU A 53 1.05 -5.09 -1.15
N ALA A 54 2.33 -5.33 -0.87
CA ALA A 54 2.75 -6.19 0.23
C ALA A 54 2.34 -5.63 1.59
N VAL A 55 2.46 -4.30 1.79
CA VAL A 55 1.95 -3.63 3.00
C VAL A 55 0.43 -3.80 3.13
N ASN A 56 -0.33 -3.55 2.06
CA ASN A 56 -1.78 -3.79 2.05
C ASN A 56 -2.12 -5.22 2.48
N ALA A 57 -1.46 -6.22 1.89
CA ALA A 57 -1.68 -7.61 2.25
C ALA A 57 -1.34 -7.89 3.71
N ALA A 58 -0.16 -7.46 4.18
CA ALA A 58 0.28 -7.70 5.55
C ALA A 58 -0.70 -7.10 6.58
N VAL A 59 -1.08 -5.82 6.41
CA VAL A 59 -2.02 -5.15 7.32
C VAL A 59 -3.40 -5.80 7.26
N LEU A 60 -3.88 -6.15 6.06
CA LEU A 60 -5.19 -6.77 5.90
C LEU A 60 -5.25 -8.15 6.59
N PHE A 61 -4.20 -8.96 6.48
CA PHE A 61 -4.11 -10.23 7.19
C PHE A 61 -4.01 -10.03 8.72
N GLU A 62 -3.25 -9.03 9.18
CA GLU A 62 -3.05 -8.75 10.60
C GLU A 62 -4.34 -8.26 11.27
N VAL A 63 -5.07 -7.33 10.64
CA VAL A 63 -6.33 -6.77 11.15
C VAL A 63 -7.45 -7.82 11.22
N HIS A 64 -7.46 -8.78 10.30
CA HIS A 64 -8.52 -9.79 10.20
C HIS A 64 -8.15 -11.16 10.80
N ASP A 65 -6.97 -11.31 11.40
CA ASP A 65 -6.41 -12.58 11.88
C ASP A 65 -6.44 -13.69 10.79
N GLY A 66 -6.17 -13.29 9.54
CA GLY A 66 -6.31 -14.12 8.36
C GLY A 66 -6.90 -13.39 7.15
N PRO A 67 -7.15 -14.10 6.04
CA PRO A 67 -7.73 -13.50 4.84
C PRO A 67 -9.19 -13.08 5.11
N PRO A 68 -9.59 -11.84 4.80
CA PRO A 68 -10.95 -11.38 5.04
C PRO A 68 -11.96 -12.14 4.17
N SER A 69 -13.16 -12.32 4.70
CA SER A 69 -14.28 -12.88 3.95
C SER A 69 -14.76 -11.94 2.83
N PRO A 70 -15.45 -12.45 1.79
CA PRO A 70 -15.99 -11.61 0.72
C PRO A 70 -16.92 -10.50 1.21
N GLN A 71 -17.64 -10.74 2.32
CA GLN A 71 -18.49 -9.73 2.94
C GLN A 71 -17.64 -8.61 3.58
N GLN A 72 -16.61 -8.97 4.35
CA GLN A 72 -15.68 -8.00 4.93
C GLN A 72 -14.99 -7.16 3.85
N VAL A 73 -14.61 -7.76 2.72
CA VAL A 73 -14.02 -7.02 1.59
C VAL A 73 -15.00 -6.00 0.98
N ASN A 74 -16.29 -6.34 0.88
CA ASN A 74 -17.31 -5.41 0.37
C ASN A 74 -17.59 -4.27 1.36
N GLU A 75 -17.58 -4.56 2.66
CA GLU A 75 -17.75 -3.54 3.71
C GLU A 75 -16.54 -2.59 3.71
N LEU A 76 -15.32 -3.13 3.74
CA LEU A 76 -14.06 -2.37 3.65
C LEU A 76 -14.01 -1.50 2.40
N SER A 77 -14.38 -2.02 1.22
CA SER A 77 -14.26 -1.24 -0.01
C SER A 77 -15.18 -0.01 -0.01
N ARG A 78 -16.36 -0.12 0.59
CA ARG A 78 -17.29 1.00 0.76
C ARG A 78 -16.78 2.01 1.78
N ASP A 79 -16.33 1.53 2.92
CA ASP A 79 -15.86 2.38 4.01
C ASP A 79 -14.62 3.17 3.60
N ILE A 80 -13.63 2.50 2.99
CA ILE A 80 -12.42 3.14 2.48
C ILE A 80 -12.77 4.15 1.38
N SER A 81 -13.62 3.78 0.42
CA SER A 81 -14.01 4.72 -0.64
C SER A 81 -14.74 5.96 -0.10
N LEU A 82 -15.52 5.83 0.99
CA LEU A 82 -16.16 6.96 1.66
C LEU A 82 -15.17 7.84 2.42
N GLN A 83 -14.21 7.23 3.13
CA GLN A 83 -13.20 7.92 3.92
C GLN A 83 -12.17 8.63 3.03
N GLU A 84 -11.85 8.02 1.89
CA GLU A 84 -10.79 8.44 0.98
C GLU A 84 -11.33 9.12 -0.30
N ARG A 85 -12.55 9.66 -0.23
CA ARG A 85 -13.17 10.45 -1.32
C ARG A 85 -12.31 11.61 -1.78
N TRP A 86 -11.49 12.16 -0.89
CA TRP A 86 -10.60 13.29 -1.20
C TRP A 86 -9.57 12.92 -2.28
N ALA A 87 -9.17 11.65 -2.37
CA ALA A 87 -8.19 11.16 -3.35
C ALA A 87 -8.85 10.58 -4.61
N GLY A 88 -10.18 10.67 -4.75
CA GLY A 88 -10.90 10.21 -5.94
C GLY A 88 -11.01 8.69 -6.09
N VAL A 89 -10.82 7.91 -5.01
CA VAL A 89 -10.83 6.45 -5.04
C VAL A 89 -12.26 5.89 -5.01
N SER A 90 -12.61 5.04 -5.99
CA SER A 90 -13.93 4.40 -6.06
C SER A 90 -13.98 3.09 -5.28
N ALA A 91 -15.17 2.72 -4.78
CA ALA A 91 -15.36 1.45 -4.07
C ALA A 91 -15.10 0.23 -4.97
N GLU A 92 -15.30 0.37 -6.29
CA GLU A 92 -15.02 -0.67 -7.28
C GLU A 92 -13.50 -0.91 -7.42
N ASP A 93 -12.70 0.16 -7.44
CA ASP A 93 -11.24 0.06 -7.50
C ASP A 93 -10.67 -0.58 -6.22
N VAL A 94 -11.15 -0.15 -5.04
CA VAL A 94 -10.73 -0.75 -3.76
C VAL A 94 -11.12 -2.21 -3.71
N GLN A 95 -12.34 -2.57 -4.13
CA GLN A 95 -12.77 -3.96 -4.13
C GLN A 95 -11.91 -4.81 -5.07
N ALA A 96 -11.63 -4.32 -6.29
CA ALA A 96 -10.77 -5.03 -7.24
C ALA A 96 -9.35 -5.23 -6.68
N LEU A 97 -8.81 -4.23 -5.98
CA LEU A 97 -7.55 -4.30 -5.26
C LEU A 97 -7.54 -5.40 -4.20
N LEU A 98 -8.48 -5.35 -3.26
CA LEU A 98 -8.56 -6.30 -2.15
C LEU A 98 -8.79 -7.74 -2.64
N VAL A 99 -9.69 -7.94 -3.62
CA VAL A 99 -9.93 -9.26 -4.23
C VAL A 99 -8.68 -9.79 -4.93
N GLY A 100 -7.99 -8.93 -5.67
CA GLY A 100 -6.76 -9.28 -6.36
C GLY A 100 -5.64 -9.71 -5.41
N LEU A 101 -5.46 -8.96 -4.32
CA LEU A 101 -4.50 -9.28 -3.26
C LEU A 101 -4.78 -10.67 -2.67
N MET A 102 -6.03 -10.96 -2.32
CA MET A 102 -6.41 -12.26 -1.76
C MET A 102 -6.21 -13.43 -2.74
N ALA A 103 -6.36 -13.18 -4.04
CA ALA A 103 -6.16 -14.21 -5.06
C ALA A 103 -4.67 -14.48 -5.39
N GLY A 104 -3.73 -13.78 -4.74
CA GLY A 104 -2.30 -13.83 -5.10
C GLY A 104 -2.03 -13.33 -6.52
N SER A 105 -3.00 -12.63 -7.11
CA SER A 105 -2.97 -12.08 -8.45
C SER A 105 -3.45 -10.64 -8.34
N PRO A 106 -2.66 -9.74 -7.72
CA PRO A 106 -2.97 -8.32 -7.78
C PRO A 106 -3.16 -8.00 -9.26
N PRO A 107 -4.29 -7.38 -9.67
CA PRO A 107 -4.47 -7.02 -11.05
C PRO A 107 -3.23 -6.34 -11.61
N ARG A 108 -3.08 -6.39 -12.93
CA ARG A 108 -2.02 -5.67 -13.65
C ARG A 108 -2.31 -4.17 -13.54
N PHE A 109 -2.15 -3.65 -12.34
CA PHE A 109 -2.55 -2.36 -11.83
C PHE A 109 -1.59 -1.24 -12.25
N ALA A 110 -0.41 -1.63 -12.74
CA ALA A 110 0.68 -0.75 -13.13
C ALA A 110 0.44 0.08 -14.41
N THR A 111 -0.81 0.24 -14.89
CA THR A 111 -1.07 0.95 -16.15
C THR A 111 -1.96 2.19 -16.04
N SER A 112 -2.60 2.46 -14.90
CA SER A 112 -3.37 3.70 -14.73
C SER A 112 -3.00 4.44 -13.45
N ALA A 113 -2.88 5.77 -13.53
CA ALA A 113 -2.56 6.63 -12.39
C ALA A 113 -3.60 6.50 -11.26
N ALA A 114 -4.89 6.39 -11.61
CA ALA A 114 -5.98 6.22 -10.65
C ALA A 114 -5.81 4.97 -9.77
N VAL A 115 -5.31 3.90 -10.36
CA VAL A 115 -5.05 2.65 -9.63
C VAL A 115 -3.82 2.77 -8.73
N ALA A 116 -2.75 3.44 -9.18
CA ALA A 116 -1.59 3.68 -8.32
C ALA A 116 -2.01 4.47 -7.08
N ILE A 117 -2.83 5.51 -7.25
CA ILE A 117 -3.42 6.28 -6.15
C ILE A 117 -4.20 5.35 -5.20
N ALA A 118 -5.08 4.49 -5.72
CA ALA A 118 -5.86 3.56 -4.91
C ALA A 118 -4.96 2.64 -4.05
N VAL A 119 -3.83 2.14 -4.59
CA VAL A 119 -2.91 1.28 -3.84
C VAL A 119 -2.32 1.99 -2.62
N PHE A 120 -1.84 3.22 -2.78
CA PHE A 120 -1.25 4.00 -1.69
C PHE A 120 -2.29 4.46 -0.67
N VAL A 121 -3.44 4.93 -1.15
CA VAL A 121 -4.52 5.45 -0.31
C VAL A 121 -5.16 4.33 0.52
N VAL A 122 -5.37 3.16 -0.06
CA VAL A 122 -5.87 1.98 0.67
C VAL A 122 -4.86 1.55 1.73
N ALA A 123 -3.56 1.51 1.40
CA ALA A 123 -2.53 1.18 2.39
C ALA A 123 -2.52 2.18 3.55
N ALA A 124 -2.50 3.47 3.25
CA ALA A 124 -2.54 4.54 4.25
C ALA A 124 -3.78 4.44 5.15
N ASN A 125 -4.95 4.18 4.57
CA ASN A 125 -6.17 4.01 5.34
C ASN A 125 -6.14 2.78 6.25
N LEU A 126 -5.68 1.63 5.74
CA LEU A 126 -5.52 0.41 6.52
C LEU A 126 -4.52 0.61 7.66
N LEU A 127 -3.38 1.26 7.39
CA LEU A 127 -2.38 1.60 8.41
C LEU A 127 -2.98 2.54 9.46
N ALA A 128 -3.65 3.62 9.05
CA ALA A 128 -4.28 4.56 9.97
C ALA A 128 -5.34 3.87 10.86
N THR A 129 -6.07 2.90 10.31
CA THR A 129 -7.11 2.15 11.04
C THR A 129 -6.52 1.07 11.97
N ALA A 130 -5.44 0.42 11.55
CA ALA A 130 -4.73 -0.57 12.35
C ALA A 130 -3.91 0.07 13.48
N SER A 131 -3.48 1.32 13.32
CA SER A 131 -2.83 2.12 14.37
C SER A 131 -3.73 2.23 15.59
N GLN A 132 -3.23 1.87 16.78
CA GLN A 132 -3.81 2.44 17.99
C GLN A 132 -3.36 3.92 18.09
N PRO A 133 -4.26 4.84 18.47
CA PRO A 133 -3.97 6.29 18.48
C PRO A 133 -2.82 6.70 19.42
N ASP A 134 -2.42 5.83 20.36
CA ASP A 134 -1.35 6.09 21.32
C ASP A 134 0.07 5.81 20.77
N GLU A 135 0.20 5.10 19.65
CA GLU A 135 1.49 4.72 19.04
C GLU A 135 1.77 5.50 17.75
N GLY A 136 1.69 6.84 17.82
CA GLY A 136 2.07 7.70 16.71
C GLY A 136 3.32 7.19 15.98
N GLU A 137 3.26 7.16 14.65
CA GLU A 137 4.31 6.66 13.74
C GLU A 137 4.56 5.13 13.76
N TRP A 138 3.77 4.27 14.41
CA TRP A 138 3.98 2.79 14.36
C TRP A 138 4.07 2.25 12.91
N TRP A 139 3.32 2.85 11.98
CA TRP A 139 3.27 2.45 10.58
C TRP A 139 4.61 2.69 9.86
N PHE A 140 5.43 3.64 10.32
CA PHE A 140 6.79 3.85 9.79
C PHE A 140 7.68 2.64 10.06
N ASN A 141 7.61 2.08 11.28
CA ASN A 141 8.33 0.86 11.66
C ASN A 141 7.69 -0.39 11.05
N TYR A 142 6.39 -0.33 10.72
CA TYR A 142 5.70 -1.42 10.06
C TYR A 142 6.22 -1.65 8.64
N LEU A 143 6.60 -0.58 7.94
CA LEU A 143 7.23 -0.71 6.62
C LEU A 143 8.52 -1.53 6.73
N ASP A 144 9.41 -1.22 7.67
CA ASP A 144 10.66 -1.98 7.88
C ASP A 144 10.39 -3.48 8.14
N LYS A 145 9.34 -3.80 8.91
CA LYS A 145 8.92 -5.19 9.19
C LYS A 145 8.47 -5.91 7.92
N VAL A 146 7.67 -5.24 7.09
CA VAL A 146 7.17 -5.81 5.83
C VAL A 146 8.33 -6.00 4.85
N GLU A 147 9.24 -5.04 4.76
CA GLU A 147 10.43 -5.15 3.92
C GLU A 147 11.29 -6.34 4.34
N ALA A 148 11.65 -6.45 5.62
CA ALA A 148 12.42 -7.59 6.12
C ALA A 148 11.77 -8.94 5.82
N ALA A 149 10.43 -9.02 5.84
CA ALA A 149 9.69 -10.22 5.47
C ALA A 149 9.75 -10.53 3.96
N ILE A 150 9.70 -9.50 3.10
CA ILE A 150 9.88 -9.65 1.65
C ILE A 150 11.30 -10.11 1.32
N GLU A 151 12.31 -9.48 1.93
CA GLU A 151 13.71 -9.84 1.74
C GLU A 151 13.95 -11.30 2.15
N ALA A 152 13.45 -11.70 3.33
CA ALA A 152 13.57 -13.07 3.82
C ALA A 152 12.85 -14.12 2.95
N ALA A 153 11.75 -13.74 2.27
CA ALA A 153 11.04 -14.63 1.36
C ALA A 153 11.70 -14.72 -0.03
N GLY A 154 12.48 -13.70 -0.43
CA GLY A 154 13.23 -13.66 -1.69
C GLY A 154 14.55 -14.44 -1.66
N ASP A 155 15.10 -14.70 -0.47
CA ASP A 155 16.30 -15.52 -0.24
C ASP A 155 16.01 -17.04 -0.12
N GLY A 156 14.75 -17.47 -0.30
CA GLY A 156 14.26 -18.85 -0.09
C GLY A 156 14.19 -19.73 -1.33
#